data_AF-A0A5S9M4N2-F1
#
_entry.id   AF-A0A5S9M4N2-F1
#
_cell.length_a   1.000
_cell.length_b   1.000
_cell.length_c   1.000
_cell.angle_alpha   90.00
_cell.angle_beta   90.00
_cell.angle_gamma   90.00
#
_symmetry.space_group_name_H-M   'P 1'
#
loop_
_entity.id
_entity.type
_entity.pdbx_description
1 polymer ?
#
loop_
_entity_poly.entity_id
_entity_poly.type
_entity_poly.pdbx_seq_one_letter_code
_entity_poly.pdbx_strand_id
1 'polypeptide(L)'
;MQLIKERKLFFTPFCTEDRQGYLRVRYCAQARAVENQIYTVISGTVGNLPQTENMDVQYAQSAIFAPSDFEFARDGIVGECNPNIEMVVVGDVDLEILRRQRQDGTVRQLKDRRRDVYHIEYKK
;
A
#
# COMPACT_ATOMS: atom_id res chain seq x y z
N MET A 1 7.98 16.00 6.69
CA MET A 1 8.80 14.76 6.59
C MET A 1 8.87 13.92 7.88
N GLN A 2 8.72 14.53 9.07
CA GLN A 2 8.57 13.80 10.35
C GLN A 2 7.41 12.77 10.31
N LEU A 3 6.28 13.17 9.69
CA LEU A 3 5.07 12.35 9.55
C LEU A 3 5.26 11.02 8.79
N ILE A 4 6.18 10.92 7.82
CA ILE A 4 6.42 9.66 7.07
C ILE A 4 7.31 8.72 7.87
N LYS A 5 8.24 9.25 8.67
CA LYS A 5 9.09 8.41 9.55
C LYS A 5 8.27 7.72 10.65
N GLU A 6 7.18 8.32 11.11
CA GLU A 6 6.33 7.75 12.16
C GLU A 6 5.26 6.79 11.62
N ARG A 7 4.83 6.95 10.37
CA ARG A 7 3.82 6.07 9.75
C ARG A 7 4.44 4.71 9.42
N LYS A 8 3.77 3.65 9.89
CA LYS A 8 4.15 2.25 9.64
C LYS A 8 3.12 1.51 8.78
N LEU A 9 1.87 2.00 8.74
CA LEU A 9 0.75 1.50 7.93
C LEU A 9 0.10 2.66 7.15
N PHE A 10 -0.41 2.36 5.95
CA PHE A 10 -1.15 3.30 5.12
C PHE A 10 -2.36 2.62 4.46
N PHE A 11 -3.57 3.09 4.75
CA PHE A 11 -4.81 2.56 4.19
C PHE A 11 -5.27 3.37 2.99
N THR A 12 -5.63 2.70 1.89
CA THR A 12 -6.10 3.30 0.64
C THR A 12 -7.43 2.65 0.25
N PRO A 13 -8.56 3.13 0.77
CA PRO A 13 -9.86 2.72 0.26
C PRO A 13 -10.04 3.22 -1.18
N PHE A 14 -10.67 2.42 -2.03
CA PHE A 14 -10.90 2.78 -3.43
C PHE A 14 -12.22 2.22 -3.98
N CYS A 15 -12.67 2.78 -5.10
CA CYS A 15 -13.80 2.30 -5.87
C CYS A 15 -13.42 2.49 -7.35
N THR A 16 -13.37 1.40 -8.11
CA THR A 16 -12.96 1.39 -9.51
C THR A 16 -13.89 0.52 -10.33
N GLU A 17 -14.20 0.93 -11.56
CA GLU A 17 -15.13 0.22 -12.43
C GLU A 17 -14.49 -1.02 -13.10
N ASP A 18 -13.22 -0.91 -13.46
CA ASP A 18 -12.52 -1.91 -14.27
C ASP A 18 -11.15 -2.32 -13.68
N ARG A 19 -10.57 -3.34 -14.32
CA ARG A 19 -9.26 -3.87 -13.93
C ARG A 19 -8.16 -2.83 -14.13
N GLN A 20 -8.22 -1.99 -15.17
CA GLN A 20 -7.21 -0.95 -15.41
C GLN A 20 -7.16 0.05 -14.25
N GLY A 21 -8.32 0.52 -13.79
CA GLY A 21 -8.48 1.40 -12.64
C GLY A 21 -7.89 0.79 -11.39
N TYR A 22 -8.25 -0.46 -11.10
CA TYR A 22 -7.72 -1.22 -9.98
C TYR A 22 -6.18 -1.34 -10.01
N LEU A 23 -5.60 -1.69 -11.17
CA LEU A 23 -4.15 -1.88 -11.30
C LEU A 23 -3.37 -0.59 -10.98
N ARG A 24 -3.91 0.58 -11.31
CA ARG A 24 -3.31 1.86 -10.90
C ARG A 24 -3.23 1.99 -9.37
N VAL A 25 -4.30 1.64 -8.67
CA VAL A 25 -4.33 1.66 -7.20
C VAL A 25 -3.33 0.67 -6.63
N ARG A 26 -3.35 -0.56 -7.14
CA ARG A 26 -2.45 -1.65 -6.71
C ARG A 26 -0.98 -1.26 -6.86
N TYR A 27 -0.57 -0.84 -8.05
CA TYR A 27 0.83 -0.49 -8.31
C TYR A 27 1.30 0.71 -7.49
N CYS A 28 0.44 1.73 -7.34
CA CYS A 28 0.75 2.87 -6.48
C CYS A 28 0.93 2.46 -5.01
N ALA A 29 0.10 1.53 -4.51
CA ALA A 29 0.19 1.05 -3.14
C ALA A 29 1.48 0.24 -2.92
N GLN A 30 1.81 -0.68 -3.82
CA GLN A 30 3.06 -1.45 -3.76
C GLN A 30 4.28 -0.53 -3.84
N ALA A 31 4.30 0.44 -4.77
CA ALA A 31 5.38 1.42 -4.86
C ALA A 31 5.53 2.22 -3.56
N ARG A 32 4.42 2.68 -2.96
CA ARG A 32 4.45 3.40 -1.67
C ARG A 32 5.01 2.54 -0.54
N ALA A 33 4.68 1.23 -0.51
CA ALA A 33 5.20 0.30 0.48
C ALA A 33 6.73 0.19 0.42
N VAL A 34 7.27 0.04 -0.80
CA VAL A 34 8.71 -0.09 -1.06
C VAL A 34 9.45 1.23 -0.82
N GLU A 35 9.02 2.32 -1.45
CA GLU A 35 9.75 3.60 -1.43
C GLU A 35 9.80 4.26 -0.04
N ASN A 36 8.76 4.01 0.77
CA ASN A 36 8.64 4.59 2.10
C ASN A 36 8.89 3.59 3.23
N GLN A 37 9.21 2.34 2.91
CA GLN A 37 9.39 1.24 3.89
C GLN A 37 8.22 1.24 4.89
N ILE A 38 6.99 1.08 4.39
CA ILE A 38 5.73 1.01 5.16
C ILE A 38 4.90 -0.18 4.67
N TYR A 39 3.99 -0.66 5.51
CA TYR A 39 2.90 -1.50 5.01
C TYR A 39 1.83 -0.62 4.36
N THR A 40 1.23 -1.11 3.28
CA THR A 40 0.07 -0.45 2.65
C THR A 40 -1.08 -1.44 2.54
N VAL A 41 -2.30 -0.94 2.69
CA VAL A 41 -3.52 -1.75 2.64
C VAL A 41 -4.45 -1.09 1.65
N ILE A 42 -4.93 -1.86 0.68
CA ILE A 42 -5.95 -1.42 -0.27
C ILE A 42 -7.25 -2.16 0.04
N SER A 43 -8.36 -1.42 0.06
CA SER A 43 -9.69 -1.99 0.26
C SER A 43 -10.63 -1.41 -0.78
N GLY A 44 -11.20 -2.26 -1.63
CA GLY A 44 -12.10 -1.85 -2.69
C GLY A 44 -13.45 -2.53 -2.60
N THR A 45 -14.47 -1.86 -3.13
CA THR A 45 -15.82 -2.41 -3.28
C THR A 45 -15.90 -3.35 -4.48
N VAL A 46 -16.76 -4.36 -4.40
CA VAL A 46 -17.02 -5.35 -5.44
C VAL A 46 -18.53 -5.46 -5.67
N GLY A 47 -18.93 -5.88 -6.86
CA GLY A 47 -20.34 -6.06 -7.21
C GLY A 47 -20.92 -4.86 -7.97
N ASN A 48 -22.23 -4.66 -7.84
CA ASN A 48 -22.94 -3.59 -8.53
C ASN A 48 -24.18 -3.10 -7.74
N LEU A 49 -24.47 -1.80 -7.85
CA LEU A 49 -25.70 -1.17 -7.39
C LEU A 49 -26.32 -0.37 -8.56
N PRO A 50 -27.20 -0.97 -9.37
CA PRO A 50 -27.74 -0.35 -10.59
C PRO A 50 -28.66 0.86 -10.35
N GLN A 51 -28.97 1.19 -9.10
CA GLN A 51 -29.81 2.33 -8.71
C GLN A 51 -28.97 3.53 -8.21
N THR A 52 -27.64 3.41 -8.21
CA THR A 52 -26.73 4.43 -7.71
C THR A 52 -25.75 4.84 -8.80
N GLU A 53 -25.58 6.14 -9.04
CA GLU A 53 -24.61 6.64 -10.02
C GLU A 53 -23.18 6.16 -9.72
N ASN A 54 -22.44 5.77 -10.77
CA ASN A 54 -21.05 5.27 -10.72
C ASN A 54 -20.86 3.98 -9.89
N MET A 55 -21.92 3.19 -9.69
CA MET A 55 -21.87 1.90 -9.00
C MET A 55 -22.38 0.74 -9.89
N ASP A 56 -22.47 0.93 -11.20
CA ASP A 56 -23.01 -0.06 -12.14
C ASP A 56 -22.16 -1.32 -12.24
N VAL A 57 -20.84 -1.19 -12.12
CA VAL A 57 -19.88 -2.29 -12.05
C VAL A 57 -18.72 -1.85 -11.17
N GLN A 58 -18.24 -2.75 -10.31
CA GLN A 58 -17.07 -2.52 -9.49
C GLN A 58 -16.09 -3.68 -9.61
N TYR A 59 -14.84 -3.33 -9.84
CA TYR A 59 -13.72 -4.25 -9.80
C TYR A 59 -12.84 -3.92 -8.60
N ALA A 60 -12.58 -4.93 -7.77
CA ALA A 60 -11.59 -4.82 -6.73
C ALA A 60 -10.95 -6.17 -6.38
N GLN A 61 -9.73 -6.07 -5.87
CA GLN A 61 -9.02 -7.16 -5.24
C GLN A 61 -8.19 -6.57 -4.10
N SER A 62 -8.79 -6.57 -2.91
CA SER A 62 -8.20 -5.99 -1.69
C SER A 62 -6.96 -6.78 -1.26
N ALA A 63 -5.97 -6.08 -0.70
CA ALA A 63 -4.68 -6.67 -0.36
C ALA A 63 -3.90 -5.86 0.68
N ILE A 64 -2.99 -6.54 1.36
CA ILE A 64 -2.02 -5.99 2.31
C ILE A 64 -0.63 -6.18 1.70
N PHE A 65 0.10 -5.09 1.50
CA PHE A 65 1.44 -5.08 0.93
C PHE A 65 2.49 -4.72 1.97
N ALA A 66 3.62 -5.42 1.91
CA ALA A 66 4.82 -5.16 2.68
C ALA A 66 5.90 -4.49 1.80
N PRO A 67 6.94 -3.89 2.40
CA PRO A 67 8.16 -3.59 1.67
C PRO A 67 8.75 -4.87 1.05
N SER A 68 9.51 -4.74 -0.03
CA SER A 68 10.19 -5.86 -0.70
C SER A 68 11.64 -5.91 -0.22
N ASP A 69 11.89 -6.69 0.84
CA ASP A 69 13.23 -7.00 1.36
C ASP A 69 13.19 -8.38 2.05
N PHE A 70 14.35 -8.94 2.41
CA PHE A 70 14.52 -10.33 2.82
C PHE A 70 13.65 -10.78 4.00
N GLU A 71 13.40 -9.88 4.96
CA GLU A 71 12.60 -10.20 6.16
C GLU A 71 11.08 -10.13 5.95
N PHE A 72 10.63 -9.66 4.77
CA PHE A 72 9.21 -9.54 4.44
C PHE A 72 8.71 -10.72 3.61
N ALA A 73 7.39 -10.74 3.35
CA ALA A 73 6.79 -11.71 2.45
C ALA A 73 7.49 -11.70 1.08
N ARG A 74 7.73 -12.88 0.51
CA ARG A 74 8.52 -13.09 -0.71
C ARG A 74 8.10 -12.17 -1.86
N ASP A 75 6.79 -12.05 -2.08
CA ASP A 75 6.22 -11.26 -3.18
C ASP A 75 5.82 -9.84 -2.73
N GLY A 76 6.15 -9.45 -1.49
CA GLY A 76 5.69 -8.20 -0.89
C GLY A 76 4.18 -8.15 -0.63
N ILE A 77 3.51 -9.31 -0.65
CA ILE A 77 2.07 -9.46 -0.41
C ILE A 77 1.89 -10.26 0.88
N VAL A 78 1.34 -9.63 1.91
CA VAL A 78 1.05 -10.26 3.20
C VAL A 78 -0.26 -11.04 3.13
N GLY A 79 -1.24 -10.50 2.39
CA GLY A 79 -2.53 -11.15 2.16
C GLY A 79 -3.24 -10.49 1.01
N GLU A 80 -4.04 -11.26 0.28
CA GLU A 80 -4.78 -10.81 -0.89
C GLU A 80 -6.10 -11.56 -1.02
N CYS A 81 -7.15 -10.84 -1.41
CA CYS A 81 -8.44 -11.41 -1.72
C CYS A 81 -8.46 -12.05 -3.12
N ASN A 82 -9.42 -12.94 -3.36
CA ASN A 82 -9.81 -13.28 -4.72
C ASN A 82 -10.45 -12.06 -5.42
N PRO A 83 -10.21 -11.85 -6.72
CA PRO A 83 -10.75 -10.70 -7.44
C PRO A 83 -12.27 -10.78 -7.54
N ASN A 84 -12.95 -9.66 -7.30
CA ASN A 84 -14.41 -9.49 -7.42
C ASN A 84 -15.23 -10.41 -6.51
N ILE A 85 -14.68 -10.81 -5.37
CA ILE A 85 -15.39 -11.61 -4.36
C ILE A 85 -15.46 -10.82 -3.06
N GLU A 86 -16.66 -10.75 -2.46
CA GLU A 86 -16.84 -10.19 -1.13
C GLU A 86 -16.16 -11.09 -0.11
N MET A 87 -15.09 -10.60 0.53
CA MET A 87 -14.37 -11.36 1.53
C MET A 87 -13.54 -10.45 2.43
N VAL A 88 -13.16 -10.98 3.59
CA VAL A 88 -12.24 -10.35 4.52
C VAL A 88 -10.85 -10.95 4.32
N VAL A 89 -9.84 -10.11 4.14
CA VAL A 89 -8.43 -10.51 4.21
C VAL A 89 -7.87 -10.18 5.58
N VAL A 90 -7.18 -11.14 6.18
CA VAL A 90 -6.45 -10.98 7.44
C VAL A 90 -4.98 -11.27 7.16
N GLY A 91 -4.09 -10.42 7.65
CA GLY A 91 -2.66 -10.59 7.50
C GLY A 91 -1.91 -10.00 8.68
N ASP A 92 -0.98 -10.78 9.23
CA ASP A 92 -0.13 -10.36 10.33
C ASP A 92 0.97 -9.43 9.83
N VAL A 93 1.10 -8.26 10.46
CA VAL A 93 2.10 -7.25 10.11
C VAL A 93 3.00 -6.97 11.31
N ASP A 94 4.30 -7.25 11.15
CA ASP A 94 5.29 -6.98 12.19
C ASP A 94 5.92 -5.60 11.98
N LEU A 95 5.65 -4.71 12.94
CA LEU A 95 6.16 -3.34 12.98
C LEU A 95 7.60 -3.25 13.48
N GLU A 96 8.10 -4.27 14.17
CA GLU A 96 9.48 -4.36 14.64
C GLU A 96 10.43 -4.73 13.50
N ILE A 97 10.03 -5.64 12.59
CA ILE A 97 10.76 -5.90 11.34
C ILE A 97 10.95 -4.59 10.57
N LEU A 98 9.88 -3.80 10.44
CA LEU A 98 9.93 -2.52 9.75
C LEU A 98 10.88 -1.51 10.43
N ARG A 99 10.95 -1.53 11.77
CA ARG A 99 11.89 -0.69 12.54
C ARG A 99 13.33 -1.12 12.29
N ARG A 100 13.61 -2.43 12.33
CA ARG A 100 14.94 -3.00 12.08
C ARG A 100 15.40 -2.75 10.66
N GLN A 101 14.55 -2.97 9.66
CA GLN A 101 14.84 -2.71 8.25
C GLN A 101 15.24 -1.25 8.00
N ARG A 102 14.52 -0.30 8.58
CA ARG A 102 14.88 1.13 8.48
C ARG A 102 16.23 1.47 9.12
N GLN A 103 16.73 0.63 10.03
CA GLN A 103 18.02 0.82 10.69
C GLN A 103 19.13 0.04 9.97
N ASP A 104 18.98 -1.26 9.83
CA ASP A 104 20.05 -2.18 9.47
C ASP A 104 19.77 -2.98 8.20
N GLY A 105 18.62 -2.76 7.57
CA GLY A 105 18.20 -3.42 6.34
C GLY A 105 19.16 -3.25 5.16
N THR A 106 18.96 -4.11 4.17
CA THR A 106 19.73 -4.18 2.93
C THR A 106 19.48 -2.95 2.06
N VAL A 107 18.24 -2.44 2.07
CA VAL A 107 17.88 -1.18 1.40
C VAL A 107 17.71 -0.06 2.43
N ARG A 108 18.45 1.05 2.24
CA ARG A 108 18.51 2.19 3.19
C ARG A 108 18.10 3.52 2.57
N GLN A 109 17.27 3.48 1.53
CA GLN A 109 16.76 4.63 0.79
C GLN A 109 16.19 5.74 1.68
N LEU A 110 15.59 5.44 2.84
CA LEU A 110 15.10 6.48 3.77
C LEU A 110 16.22 7.23 4.50
N LYS A 111 17.34 6.57 4.79
CA LYS A 111 18.53 7.16 5.40
C LYS A 111 19.35 7.93 4.36
N ASP A 112 19.45 7.38 3.15
CA ASP A 112 20.34 7.89 2.10
C ASP A 112 19.75 9.04 1.26
N ARG A 113 18.54 9.52 1.60
CA ARG A 113 17.89 10.62 0.87
C ARG A 113 18.76 11.89 0.91
N ARG A 114 19.06 12.44 -0.27
CA ARG A 114 19.75 13.73 -0.47
C ARG A 114 18.86 14.92 -0.14
N ARG A 115 18.71 15.20 1.16
CA ARG A 115 17.90 16.33 1.69
C ARG A 115 18.47 17.71 1.35
N ASP A 116 19.74 17.74 0.95
CA ASP A 116 20.45 18.92 0.46
C ASP A 116 20.03 19.28 -0.98
N VAL A 117 19.54 18.32 -1.76
CA VAL A 117 19.08 18.53 -3.15
C VAL A 117 17.56 18.53 -3.24
N TYR A 118 16.89 17.60 -2.55
CA TYR A 118 15.45 17.42 -2.60
C TYR A 118 14.85 17.59 -1.19
N HIS A 119 14.10 18.66 -1.01
CA HIS A 119 13.28 18.88 0.18
C HIS A 119 11.85 19.26 -0.20
N ILE A 120 10.91 18.94 0.68
CA ILE A 120 9.49 19.27 0.50
C ILE A 120 9.16 20.43 1.42
N GLU A 121 8.82 21.58 0.84
CA GLU A 121 8.26 22.73 1.55
C GLU A 121 6.74 22.72 1.41
N TYR A 122 6.05 22.58 2.55
CA TYR A 122 4.60 22.68 2.58
C TYR A 122 4.24 24.16 2.63
N LYS A 123 3.53 24.66 1.61
CA LYS A 123 2.87 25.95 1.68
C LYS A 123 1.70 25.83 2.66
N LYS A 124 1.63 26.78 3.59
CA LYS A 124 0.48 26.92 4.51
C LYS A 124 -0.73 27.42 3.76
#